data_AF-I2GK38-F1
#
_entry.id   AF-I2GK38-F1
#
_cell.length_a   1.000
_cell.length_b   1.000
_cell.length_c   1.000
_cell.angle_alpha   90.00
_cell.angle_beta   90.00
_cell.angle_gamma   90.00
#
_symmetry.space_group_name_H-M   'P 1'
#
loop_
_entity.id
_entity.type
_entity.pdbx_description
1 polymer ?
#
loop_
_entity_poly.entity_id
_entity_poly.type
_entity_poly.pdbx_seq_one_letter_code
_entity_poly.pdbx_strand_id
1 'polypeptide(L)'
;MATRTSSGWGFPTNDLILLARQKLSRDRIDQVALLAGLTKKEMAQILGVTERNLYNQHPGSLSVPLSERLLILEKLFEHGLAVFDGQQIPFQDWLRTPLAELATPEVGFPGPTAAYTPIPIDQMGTKQGPVSLSAAASTRRQRAAQAPKESGRSFPTPLSLLDTITGCKLVDNVFIRIEAGVFS
;
A
#
# COMPACT_ATOMS: atom_id res chain seq x y z
N MET A 1 -20.17 10.42 27.51
CA MET A 1 -20.01 11.37 26.39
C MET A 1 -19.00 10.75 25.42
N ALA A 2 -19.46 10.26 24.27
CA ALA A 2 -18.64 9.55 23.30
C ALA A 2 -17.97 10.54 22.35
N THR A 3 -16.65 10.66 22.42
CA THR A 3 -15.84 11.37 21.43
C THR A 3 -15.86 10.54 20.14
N ARG A 4 -16.62 11.01 19.14
CA ARG A 4 -16.56 10.45 17.79
C ARG A 4 -15.13 10.57 17.29
N THR A 5 -14.50 9.44 17.04
CA THR A 5 -13.22 9.28 16.33
C THR A 5 -13.39 9.79 14.89
N SER A 6 -13.21 11.10 14.69
CA SER A 6 -13.24 11.73 13.39
C SER A 6 -11.86 11.65 12.73
N SER A 7 -11.53 10.45 12.23
CA SER A 7 -10.48 10.17 11.24
C SER A 7 -10.54 8.66 11.03
N GLY A 8 -10.82 8.18 9.81
CA GLY A 8 -10.94 6.75 9.48
C GLY A 8 -9.64 5.93 9.57
N TRP A 9 -8.76 6.29 10.49
CA TRP A 9 -7.40 5.81 10.67
C TRP A 9 -7.15 5.23 12.07
N GLY A 10 -8.16 5.23 12.96
CA GLY A 10 -7.99 4.83 14.36
C GLY A 10 -7.11 5.78 15.21
N PHE A 11 -6.38 6.73 14.61
CA PHE A 11 -5.53 7.68 15.32
C PHE A 11 -6.19 9.06 15.46
N PRO A 12 -6.33 9.61 16.68
CA PRO A 12 -6.68 11.01 16.85
C PRO A 12 -5.54 11.90 16.32
N THR A 13 -5.76 12.53 15.15
CA THR A 13 -4.78 13.42 14.48
C THR A 13 -4.24 14.49 15.42
N ASN A 14 -5.08 15.02 16.32
CA ASN A 14 -4.66 16.00 17.31
C ASN A 14 -3.63 15.46 18.31
N ASP A 15 -3.75 14.20 18.76
CA ASP A 15 -2.78 13.62 19.70
C ASP A 15 -1.43 13.37 19.03
N LEU A 16 -1.42 12.96 17.76
CA LEU A 16 -0.19 12.80 16.98
C LEU A 16 0.56 14.12 16.85
N ILE A 17 -0.14 15.22 16.59
CA ILE A 17 0.44 16.56 16.51
C ILE A 17 1.01 16.99 17.87
N LEU A 18 0.31 16.71 18.97
CA LEU A 18 0.76 17.05 20.32
C LEU A 18 1.99 16.24 20.74
N LEU A 19 2.03 14.94 20.40
CA LEU A 19 3.18 14.07 20.66
C LEU A 19 4.37 14.42 19.76
N ALA A 20 4.15 14.74 18.48
CA ALA A 20 5.20 15.18 17.57
C ALA A 20 5.88 16.48 18.03
N ARG A 21 5.15 17.37 18.70
CA ARG A 21 5.70 18.60 19.31
C ARG A 21 6.65 18.34 20.47
N GLN A 22 6.61 17.16 21.09
CA GLN A 22 7.54 16.77 22.16
C GLN A 22 8.94 16.42 21.63
N LYS A 23 9.13 16.42 20.30
CA LYS A 23 10.37 16.11 19.58
C LYS A 23 10.98 14.77 20.02
N LEU A 24 10.54 13.71 19.37
CA LEU A 24 10.95 12.34 19.70
C LEU A 24 12.48 12.14 19.63
N SER A 25 12.99 11.26 20.49
CA SER A 25 14.39 10.80 20.39
C SER A 25 14.61 10.03 19.10
N ARG A 26 15.81 10.19 18.56
CA ARG A 26 16.26 9.51 17.35
C ARG A 26 16.36 7.99 17.54
N ASP A 27 16.60 7.52 18.76
CA ASP A 27 16.63 6.09 19.10
C ASP A 27 15.32 5.38 18.76
N ARG A 28 14.21 6.13 18.75
CA ARG A 28 12.90 5.59 18.38
C ARG A 28 12.85 5.21 16.90
N ILE A 29 13.63 5.85 16.04
CA ILE A 29 13.76 5.43 14.62
C ILE A 29 14.36 4.03 14.55
N ASP A 30 15.42 3.77 15.31
CA ASP A 30 16.06 2.45 15.31
C ASP A 30 15.11 1.37 15.86
N GLN A 31 14.32 1.70 16.88
CA GLN A 31 13.28 0.79 17.41
C GLN A 31 12.20 0.48 16.37
N VAL A 32 11.66 1.51 15.72
CA VAL A 32 10.62 1.34 14.68
C VAL A 32 11.17 0.61 13.45
N ALA A 33 12.43 0.87 13.07
CA ALA A 33 13.10 0.15 12.00
C ALA A 33 13.26 -1.33 12.32
N LEU A 34 13.56 -1.66 13.58
CA LEU A 34 13.70 -3.04 14.04
C LEU A 34 12.37 -3.80 13.97
N LEU A 35 11.24 -3.17 14.33
CA LEU A 35 9.91 -3.80 14.30
C LEU A 35 9.53 -4.30 12.90
N ALA A 36 9.85 -3.51 11.87
CA ALA A 36 9.53 -3.81 10.48
C ALA A 36 10.71 -4.40 9.68
N GLY A 37 11.82 -4.77 10.35
CA GLY A 37 13.01 -5.32 9.68
C GLY A 37 13.54 -4.43 8.55
N LEU A 38 13.50 -3.12 8.77
CA LEU A 38 13.90 -2.14 7.77
C LEU A 38 15.38 -1.82 7.89
N THR A 39 16.05 -1.76 6.74
CA THR A 39 17.41 -1.25 6.66
C THR A 39 17.42 0.26 6.92
N LYS A 40 18.58 0.76 7.35
CA LYS A 40 18.84 2.21 7.54
C LYS A 40 18.45 3.04 6.31
N LYS A 41 18.73 2.48 5.12
CA LYS A 41 18.39 3.07 3.83
C LYS A 41 16.90 3.12 3.59
N GLU A 42 16.18 2.01 3.76
CA GLU A 42 14.72 1.95 3.59
C GLU A 42 14.02 2.92 4.55
N MET A 43 14.42 2.94 5.82
CA MET A 43 13.87 3.87 6.82
C MET A 43 14.09 5.34 6.43
N ALA A 44 15.27 5.68 5.93
CA ALA A 44 15.56 7.04 5.45
C ALA A 44 14.68 7.42 4.25
N GLN A 45 14.49 6.51 3.29
CA GLN A 45 13.62 6.72 2.13
C GLN A 45 12.16 6.95 2.55
N ILE A 46 11.61 6.12 3.45
CA ILE A 46 10.23 6.22 3.94
C ILE A 46 9.99 7.55 4.67
N LEU A 47 10.96 8.00 5.46
CA LEU A 47 10.90 9.28 6.16
C LEU A 47 11.17 10.48 5.25
N GLY A 48 11.54 10.27 3.98
CA GLY A 48 11.82 11.33 3.00
C GLY A 48 13.10 12.11 3.28
N VAL A 49 14.05 11.51 3.98
CA VAL A 49 15.33 12.14 4.35
C VAL A 49 16.52 11.32 3.84
N THR A 50 17.68 11.95 3.73
CA THR A 50 18.89 11.21 3.33
C THR A 50 19.41 10.37 4.49
N GLU A 51 20.03 9.22 4.20
CA GLU A 51 20.68 8.37 5.22
C GLU A 51 21.66 9.18 6.08
N ARG A 52 22.43 10.06 5.43
CA ARG A 52 23.30 11.00 6.12
C ARG A 52 22.50 11.91 7.03
N ASN A 53 21.43 12.56 6.59
CA ASN A 53 20.62 13.41 7.47
C ASN A 53 20.02 12.63 8.64
N LEU A 54 19.66 11.35 8.44
CA LEU A 54 19.02 10.48 9.43
C LEU A 54 19.98 9.76 10.38
N TYR A 55 21.27 9.66 10.08
CA TYR A 55 22.28 9.13 11.02
C TYR A 55 23.48 10.06 11.31
N ASN A 56 23.55 11.28 10.74
CA ASN A 56 24.64 12.22 11.05
C ASN A 56 24.55 12.87 12.43
N GLN A 57 25.74 13.23 12.90
CA GLN A 57 26.32 13.38 14.25
C GLN A 57 25.73 14.42 15.23
N HIS A 58 24.43 14.69 15.23
CA HIS A 58 23.82 15.39 16.37
C HIS A 58 22.84 14.46 17.10
N PRO A 59 23.15 14.01 18.33
CA PRO A 59 22.17 13.39 19.22
C PRO A 59 21.17 14.47 19.63
N GLY A 60 20.20 14.70 18.75
CA GLY A 60 19.23 15.75 18.85
C GLY A 60 17.83 15.21 18.57
N SER A 61 16.85 15.94 19.08
CA SER A 61 15.44 15.65 18.89
C SER A 61 15.04 15.75 17.41
N LEU A 62 14.13 14.89 16.96
CA LEU A 62 13.62 14.93 15.60
C LEU A 62 12.81 16.21 15.34
N SER A 63 12.77 16.64 14.08
CA SER A 63 11.86 17.71 13.67
C SER A 63 10.42 17.26 13.89
N VAL A 64 9.52 18.21 14.15
CA VAL A 64 8.07 17.94 14.33
C VAL A 64 7.49 17.13 13.15
N PRO A 65 7.70 17.50 11.87
CA PRO A 65 7.15 16.72 10.76
C PRO A 65 7.73 15.31 10.65
N LEU A 66 9.00 15.10 11.02
CA LEU A 66 9.60 13.77 11.01
C LEU A 66 9.05 12.92 12.17
N SER A 67 8.88 13.54 13.35
CA SER A 67 8.29 12.90 14.52
C SER A 67 6.85 12.44 14.27
N GLU A 68 6.05 13.27 13.59
CA GLU A 68 4.68 12.90 13.20
C GLU A 68 4.66 11.69 12.26
N ARG A 69 5.50 11.71 11.21
CA ARG A 69 5.60 10.59 10.27
C ARG A 69 6.07 9.31 10.94
N LEU A 70 7.03 9.42 11.86
CA LEU A 70 7.50 8.27 12.63
C LEU A 70 6.39 7.69 13.50
N LEU A 71 5.59 8.52 14.17
CA LEU A 71 4.47 8.05 15.00
C LEU A 71 3.42 7.33 14.15
N ILE A 72 3.13 7.82 12.94
CA ILE A 72 2.23 7.15 12.00
C ILE A 72 2.78 5.77 11.63
N LEU A 73 4.07 5.68 11.29
CA LEU A 73 4.72 4.41 10.94
C LEU A 73 4.76 3.42 12.12
N GLU A 74 5.12 3.90 13.31
CA GLU A 74 5.14 3.10 14.52
C GLU A 74 3.77 2.44 14.75
N LYS A 75 2.71 3.24 14.68
CA LYS A 75 1.35 2.74 14.89
C LYS A 75 0.88 1.80 13.78
N LEU A 76 1.26 2.09 12.52
CA LEU A 76 0.96 1.22 11.39
C LEU A 76 1.66 -0.14 11.53
N PHE A 77 2.90 -0.17 12.00
CA PHE A 77 3.66 -1.40 12.21
C PHE A 77 3.17 -2.17 13.43
N GLU A 78 2.79 -1.49 14.51
CA GLU A 78 2.10 -2.14 15.64
C GLU A 78 0.80 -2.81 15.18
N HIS A 79 -0.01 -2.12 14.35
CA HIS A 79 -1.24 -2.67 13.80
C HIS A 79 -0.97 -3.85 12.85
N GLY A 80 -0.03 -3.71 11.92
CA GLY A 80 0.37 -4.79 11.02
C GLY A 80 0.84 -6.02 11.80
N LEU A 81 1.73 -5.84 12.77
CA LEU A 81 2.17 -6.96 13.63
C LEU A 81 1.00 -7.61 14.37
N ALA A 82 0.02 -6.84 14.85
CA ALA A 82 -1.17 -7.41 15.48
C ALA A 82 -2.00 -8.26 14.50
N VAL A 83 -2.17 -7.81 13.25
CA VAL A 83 -2.88 -8.56 12.19
C VAL A 83 -2.14 -9.84 11.78
N PHE A 84 -0.82 -9.85 11.86
CA PHE A 84 0.01 -11.04 11.60
C PHE A 84 0.32 -11.86 12.87
N ASP A 85 -0.54 -11.81 13.90
CA ASP A 85 -0.39 -12.57 15.17
C ASP A 85 0.98 -12.36 15.87
N GLY A 86 1.55 -11.17 15.74
CA GLY A 86 2.86 -10.80 16.28
C GLY A 86 4.05 -11.39 15.50
N GLN A 87 3.82 -12.03 14.35
CA GLN A 87 4.89 -12.65 13.58
C GLN A 87 5.63 -11.63 12.71
N GLN A 88 6.87 -11.31 13.09
CA GLN A 88 7.68 -10.33 12.37
C GLN A 88 8.11 -10.79 10.97
N ILE A 89 8.50 -12.06 10.80
CA ILE A 89 9.03 -12.55 9.51
C ILE A 89 7.95 -12.51 8.40
N PRO A 90 6.74 -13.07 8.58
CA PRO A 90 5.68 -13.00 7.57
C PRO A 90 5.26 -11.56 7.26
N PHE A 91 5.23 -10.69 8.26
CA PHE A 91 4.94 -9.28 8.08
C PHE A 91 6.00 -8.58 7.21
N GLN A 92 7.29 -8.83 7.47
CA GLN A 92 8.40 -8.27 6.70
C GLN A 92 8.41 -8.74 5.25
N ASP A 93 8.12 -10.01 5.02
CA ASP A 93 7.99 -10.59 3.67
C ASP A 93 6.77 -10.01 2.95
N TRP A 94 5.65 -9.85 3.65
CA TRP A 94 4.44 -9.25 3.12
C TRP A 94 4.68 -7.80 2.68
N LEU A 95 5.39 -7.00 3.47
CA LEU A 95 5.73 -5.60 3.13
C LEU A 95 6.51 -5.48 1.80
N ARG A 96 7.30 -6.51 1.46
CA ARG A 96 8.11 -6.57 0.23
C ARG A 96 7.42 -7.30 -0.91
N THR A 97 6.27 -7.90 -0.66
CA THR A 97 5.50 -8.64 -1.66
C THR A 97 4.70 -7.64 -2.51
N PRO A 98 4.78 -7.71 -3.85
CA PRO A 98 4.00 -6.84 -4.73
C PRO A 98 2.51 -7.21 -4.65
N LEU A 99 1.64 -6.24 -4.35
CA LEU A 99 0.21 -6.45 -4.17
C LEU A 99 -0.62 -5.74 -5.23
N ALA A 100 -1.48 -6.49 -5.92
CA ALA A 100 -2.39 -5.93 -6.91
C ALA A 100 -3.46 -5.01 -6.29
N GLU A 101 -3.89 -5.29 -5.06
CA GLU A 101 -4.86 -4.47 -4.30
C GLU A 101 -4.38 -3.03 -4.07
N LEU A 102 -3.06 -2.82 -4.07
CA LEU A 102 -2.46 -1.50 -3.87
C LEU A 102 -2.32 -0.73 -5.19
N ALA A 103 -2.51 -1.36 -6.35
CA ALA A 103 -2.48 -0.71 -7.67
C ALA A 103 -3.76 0.08 -7.94
N THR A 104 -4.03 1.08 -7.11
CA THR A 104 -5.12 2.04 -7.30
C THR A 104 -4.63 3.24 -8.14
N PRO A 105 -5.52 3.90 -8.90
CA PRO A 105 -5.13 5.08 -9.69
C PRO A 105 -4.57 6.23 -8.84
N GLU A 106 -4.95 6.29 -7.56
CA GLU A 106 -4.50 7.30 -6.59
C GLU A 106 -2.99 7.27 -6.30
N VAL A 107 -2.33 6.14 -6.56
CA VAL A 107 -0.87 5.98 -6.39
C VAL A 107 -0.10 6.08 -7.71
N GLY A 108 -0.74 6.56 -8.79
CA GLY A 108 -0.10 6.77 -10.09
C GLY A 108 0.02 5.51 -10.94
N PHE A 109 -0.64 4.42 -10.56
CA PHE A 109 -0.70 3.18 -11.34
C PHE A 109 -1.95 3.18 -12.21
N PRO A 110 -1.86 2.87 -13.51
CA PRO A 110 -3.06 2.79 -14.34
C PRO A 110 -3.97 1.71 -13.78
N GLY A 111 -5.18 2.10 -13.37
CA GLY A 111 -6.24 1.13 -13.03
C GLY A 111 -6.48 0.20 -14.23
N PRO A 112 -7.14 -0.96 -14.04
CA PRO A 112 -7.39 -1.90 -15.12
C PRO A 112 -8.09 -1.19 -16.28
N THR A 113 -7.34 -0.91 -17.36
CA THR A 113 -7.82 -0.31 -18.61
C THR A 113 -8.65 -1.32 -19.42
N ALA A 114 -9.51 -2.09 -18.77
CA ALA A 114 -10.57 -2.76 -19.48
C ALA A 114 -11.58 -1.67 -19.86
N ALA A 115 -11.36 -1.05 -21.03
CA ALA A 115 -12.33 -0.13 -21.61
C ALA A 115 -13.65 -0.91 -21.74
N TYR A 116 -14.60 -0.64 -20.84
CA TYR A 116 -15.93 -1.19 -20.92
C TYR A 116 -16.53 -0.69 -22.24
N THR A 117 -16.58 -1.59 -23.22
CA THR A 117 -17.27 -1.35 -24.47
C THR A 117 -18.69 -1.86 -24.23
N PRO A 118 -19.66 -0.96 -23.94
CA PRO A 118 -21.03 -1.39 -23.75
C PRO A 118 -21.47 -2.16 -24.98
N ILE A 119 -21.92 -3.40 -24.78
CA ILE A 119 -22.55 -4.17 -25.85
C ILE A 119 -23.81 -3.39 -26.23
N PRO A 120 -23.94 -2.89 -27.47
CA PRO A 120 -25.08 -2.10 -27.86
C PRO A 120 -26.36 -2.95 -27.75
N ILE A 121 -27.46 -2.31 -27.38
CA ILE A 121 -28.73 -2.97 -27.00
C ILE A 121 -29.29 -3.84 -28.14
N ASP A 122 -29.00 -3.49 -29.40
CA ASP A 122 -29.35 -4.27 -30.59
C ASP A 122 -28.68 -5.66 -30.64
N GLN A 123 -27.53 -5.82 -29.99
CA GLN A 123 -26.79 -7.09 -29.87
C GLN A 123 -27.20 -7.92 -28.66
N MET A 124 -27.93 -7.36 -27.68
CA MET A 124 -28.41 -8.10 -26.50
C MET A 124 -29.64 -8.97 -26.77
N GLY A 125 -30.28 -8.85 -27.95
CA GLY A 125 -31.57 -9.50 -28.26
C GLY A 125 -31.60 -10.34 -29.54
N THR A 126 -30.55 -10.37 -30.35
CA THR A 126 -30.50 -11.28 -31.51
C THR A 126 -29.99 -12.63 -31.06
N LYS A 127 -30.77 -13.70 -31.30
CA LYS A 127 -30.31 -15.08 -31.13
C LYS A 127 -29.10 -15.26 -32.04
N GLN A 128 -27.89 -15.07 -31.49
CA GLN A 128 -26.65 -15.33 -32.20
C GLN A 128 -26.78 -16.74 -32.79
N GLY A 129 -26.61 -16.86 -34.11
CA GLY A 129 -26.55 -18.17 -34.77
C GLY A 129 -25.46 -19.05 -34.11
N PRO A 130 -25.47 -20.37 -34.34
CA PRO A 130 -24.55 -21.28 -33.68
C PRO A 130 -23.12 -20.77 -33.80
N VAL A 131 -22.50 -20.48 -32.65
CA VAL A 131 -21.14 -19.95 -32.58
C VAL A 131 -20.22 -20.94 -33.30
N SER A 132 -19.69 -20.54 -34.46
CA SER A 132 -18.72 -21.33 -35.20
C SER A 132 -17.46 -21.52 -34.36
N LEU A 133 -17.38 -22.66 -33.69
CA LEU A 133 -16.30 -23.00 -32.73
C LEU A 133 -14.91 -22.93 -33.38
N SER A 134 -14.81 -23.23 -34.68
CA SER A 134 -13.57 -23.15 -35.45
C SER A 134 -13.11 -21.71 -35.69
N ALA A 135 -14.02 -20.79 -36.02
CA ALA A 135 -13.73 -19.37 -36.22
C ALA A 135 -13.40 -18.66 -34.89
N ALA A 136 -14.08 -19.05 -33.81
CA ALA A 136 -13.76 -18.57 -32.46
C ALA A 136 -12.39 -19.07 -31.99
N ALA A 137 -12.03 -20.32 -32.29
CA ALA A 137 -10.73 -20.90 -31.94
C ALA A 137 -9.56 -20.25 -32.71
N SER A 138 -9.73 -19.97 -34.01
CA SER A 138 -8.71 -19.27 -34.80
C SER A 138 -8.56 -17.81 -34.37
N THR A 139 -9.67 -17.11 -34.10
CA THR A 139 -9.63 -15.75 -33.53
C THR A 139 -8.95 -15.73 -32.16
N ARG A 140 -9.21 -16.73 -31.31
CA ARG A 140 -8.56 -16.86 -30.00
C ARG A 140 -7.06 -17.14 -30.13
N ARG A 141 -6.65 -17.99 -31.07
CA ARG A 141 -5.22 -18.25 -31.38
C ARG A 141 -4.52 -17.00 -31.92
N GLN A 142 -5.16 -16.26 -32.82
CA GLN A 142 -4.61 -15.01 -33.35
C GLN A 142 -4.50 -13.93 -32.28
N ARG A 143 -5.51 -13.76 -31.42
CA ARG A 143 -5.45 -12.87 -30.25
C ARG A 143 -4.38 -13.29 -29.24
N ALA A 144 -4.18 -14.60 -29.02
CA ALA A 144 -3.11 -15.08 -28.16
C ALA A 144 -1.70 -14.83 -28.75
N ALA A 145 -1.57 -14.87 -30.09
CA ALA A 145 -0.32 -14.58 -30.80
C ALA A 145 -0.02 -13.09 -30.93
N GLN A 146 -1.05 -12.24 -30.93
CA GLN A 146 -0.96 -10.77 -31.01
C GLN A 146 -1.18 -10.07 -29.67
N ALA A 147 -1.45 -10.83 -28.60
CA ALA A 147 -1.47 -10.28 -27.26
C ALA A 147 -0.09 -9.66 -27.03
N PRO A 148 0.01 -8.36 -26.68
CA PRO A 148 1.26 -7.83 -26.17
C PRO A 148 1.67 -8.78 -25.05
N LYS A 149 2.92 -9.30 -25.09
CA LYS A 149 3.51 -9.91 -23.90
C LYS A 149 3.29 -8.87 -22.82
N GLU A 150 2.41 -9.14 -21.86
CA GLU A 150 2.21 -8.27 -20.72
C GLU A 150 3.58 -8.21 -20.02
N SER A 151 4.40 -7.23 -20.40
CA SER A 151 5.61 -6.84 -19.70
C SER A 151 5.15 -6.62 -18.26
N GLY A 152 5.58 -7.53 -17.39
CA GLY A 152 4.90 -7.85 -16.13
C GLY A 152 4.38 -6.62 -15.42
N ARG A 153 3.07 -6.60 -15.12
CA ARG A 153 2.45 -5.56 -14.30
C ARG A 153 3.27 -5.44 -13.02
N SER A 154 4.06 -4.38 -12.92
CA SER A 154 4.87 -4.10 -11.74
C SER A 154 3.93 -3.55 -10.68
N PHE A 155 3.33 -4.43 -9.88
CA PHE A 155 2.50 -4.00 -8.77
C PHE A 155 3.38 -3.35 -7.69
N PRO A 156 2.90 -2.27 -7.05
CA PRO A 156 3.64 -1.66 -5.95
C PRO A 156 3.75 -2.63 -4.77
N THR A 157 4.86 -2.50 -4.04
CA THR A 157 5.02 -3.17 -2.74
C THR A 157 4.46 -2.25 -1.65
N PRO A 158 3.86 -2.77 -0.57
CA PRO A 158 3.45 -1.96 0.58
C PRO A 158 4.55 -1.00 1.03
N LEU A 159 5.79 -1.50 1.10
CA LEU A 159 6.96 -0.72 1.50
C LEU A 159 7.19 0.53 0.63
N SER A 160 6.96 0.43 -0.68
CA SER A 160 7.14 1.55 -1.62
C SER A 160 6.15 2.68 -1.43
N LEU A 161 5.01 2.44 -0.76
CA LEU A 161 3.95 3.42 -0.55
C LEU A 161 4.04 4.12 0.81
N LEU A 162 4.87 3.62 1.73
CA LEU A 162 5.02 4.19 3.08
C LEU A 162 5.73 5.56 3.08
N ASP A 163 6.30 5.97 1.94
CA ASP A 163 6.86 7.30 1.71
C ASP A 163 5.80 8.42 1.63
N THR A 164 4.51 8.05 1.57
CA THR A 164 3.40 9.00 1.55
C THR A 164 2.37 8.66 2.61
N ILE A 165 1.69 9.71 3.12
CA ILE A 165 0.57 9.55 4.05
C ILE A 165 -0.56 8.76 3.37
N THR A 166 -0.86 9.05 2.10
CA THR A 166 -1.90 8.32 1.35
C THR A 166 -1.57 6.83 1.22
N GLY A 167 -0.32 6.50 0.91
CA GLY A 167 0.12 5.10 0.83
C GLY A 167 0.02 4.38 2.18
N CYS A 168 0.35 5.05 3.29
CA CYS A 168 0.13 4.49 4.62
C CYS A 168 -1.36 4.13 4.87
N LYS A 169 -2.33 4.95 4.43
CA LYS A 169 -3.76 4.57 4.57
C LYS A 169 -4.17 3.44 3.63
N LEU A 170 -3.58 3.33 2.45
CA LEU A 170 -3.88 2.18 1.59
C LEU A 170 -3.41 0.87 2.22
N VAL A 171 -2.22 0.85 2.81
CA VAL A 171 -1.69 -0.30 3.54
C VAL A 171 -2.56 -0.63 4.75
N ASP A 172 -2.96 0.38 5.54
CA ASP A 172 -3.84 0.19 6.70
C ASP A 172 -5.21 -0.37 6.31
N ASN A 173 -5.82 0.12 5.23
CA ASN A 173 -7.06 -0.43 4.70
C ASN A 173 -6.91 -1.91 4.29
N VAL A 174 -5.75 -2.30 3.76
CA VAL A 174 -5.47 -3.71 3.46
C VAL A 174 -5.38 -4.53 4.75
N PHE A 175 -4.76 -4.02 5.82
CA PHE A 175 -4.75 -4.68 7.13
C PHE A 175 -6.16 -4.90 7.67
N ILE A 176 -7.02 -3.88 7.63
CA ILE A 176 -8.42 -3.98 8.06
C ILE A 176 -9.17 -5.05 7.25
N ARG A 177 -8.92 -5.14 5.94
CA ARG A 177 -9.53 -6.17 5.09
C ARG A 177 -9.02 -7.58 5.40
N ILE A 178 -7.73 -7.72 5.70
CA ILE A 178 -7.13 -9.00 6.13
C ILE A 178 -7.77 -9.44 7.45
N GLU A 179 -7.87 -8.54 8.43
CA GLU A 179 -8.52 -8.80 9.73
C GLU A 179 -10.00 -9.20 9.57
N ALA A 180 -10.73 -8.51 8.69
CA ALA A 180 -12.12 -8.82 8.39
C ALA A 180 -12.32 -10.08 7.53
N GLY A 181 -11.24 -10.68 7.01
CA GLY A 181 -11.28 -11.86 6.14
C GLY A 181 -11.85 -11.61 4.73
N VAL A 182 -11.89 -10.37 4.27
CA VAL A 182 -12.45 -10.00 2.95
C VAL A 182 -11.33 -9.93 1.90
N PHE A 183 -11.12 -11.04 1.20
CA PHE A 183 -10.23 -11.14 0.04
C PHE A 183 -11.02 -10.87 -1.25
N SER A 184 -10.41 -10.16 -2.21
CA SER A 184 -10.95 -9.96 -3.57
C SER A 184 -10.28 -10.88 -4.58
#